data_AF-A0A523VXX7-F1
#
_entry.id   AF-A0A523VXX7-F1
#
_cell.length_a   1.000
_cell.length_b   1.000
_cell.length_c   1.000
_cell.angle_alpha   90.00
_cell.angle_beta   90.00
_cell.angle_gamma   90.00
#
_symmetry.space_group_name_H-M   'P 1'
#
loop_
_entity.id
_entity.type
_entity.pdbx_description
1 polymer ?
#
loop_
_entity_poly.entity_id
_entity_poly.type
_entity_poly.pdbx_seq_one_letter_code
_entity_poly.pdbx_strand_id
1 'polypeptide(L)'
;MDEDVVFVPQEGKQSDFLSSSADIVIYGGAAGGGKTYGLLLEAARNTGNPNFGAVFFRKNSTQITNEGGLWDTSLDVYPYLGAEPRTTRNDYKFPSGAKVSFKHLEYDQTVLDWQGSQIPLICFDELT
;
A
#
# COMPACT_ATOMS: atom_id res chain seq x y z
N MET A 1 -26.16 9.99 -11.37
CA MET A 1 -26.22 9.05 -10.23
C MET A 1 -24.78 8.69 -10.00
N ASP A 2 -24.19 9.16 -8.90
CA ASP A 2 -22.87 8.66 -8.51
C ASP A 2 -23.07 7.19 -8.14
N GLU A 3 -22.48 6.29 -8.93
CA GLU A 3 -22.46 4.87 -8.59
C GLU A 3 -21.51 4.68 -7.41
N ASP A 4 -21.97 3.97 -6.38
CA ASP A 4 -21.12 3.58 -5.26
C ASP A 4 -20.02 2.65 -5.78
N VAL A 5 -18.76 3.07 -5.61
CA VAL A 5 -17.59 2.24 -5.95
C VAL A 5 -17.34 1.26 -4.81
N VAL A 6 -17.41 -0.03 -5.12
CA VAL A 6 -17.23 -1.11 -4.14
C VAL A 6 -15.95 -1.88 -4.45
N PHE A 7 -15.02 -1.92 -3.49
CA PHE A 7 -13.82 -2.74 -3.57
C PHE A 7 -14.06 -4.10 -2.89
N VAL A 8 -13.90 -5.18 -3.65
CA VAL A 8 -14.04 -6.56 -3.15
C VAL A 8 -12.82 -7.37 -3.60
N PRO A 9 -12.22 -8.19 -2.73
CA PRO A 9 -11.16 -9.09 -3.15
C PRO A 9 -11.64 -10.11 -4.18
N GLN A 10 -10.77 -10.44 -5.12
CA GLN A 10 -10.96 -11.55 -6.05
C GLN A 10 -10.93 -12.88 -5.29
N GLU A 11 -11.79 -13.81 -5.70
CA GLU A 11 -11.86 -15.15 -5.13
C GLU A 11 -10.50 -15.87 -5.20
N GLY A 12 -10.18 -16.63 -4.14
CA GLY A 12 -8.91 -17.33 -3.99
C GLY A 12 -7.88 -16.49 -3.24
N LYS A 13 -6.65 -16.43 -3.77
CA LYS A 13 -5.48 -15.94 -3.03
C LYS A 13 -5.60 -14.51 -2.51
N GLN A 14 -6.33 -13.63 -3.21
CA GLN A 14 -6.48 -12.25 -2.76
C GLN A 14 -7.42 -12.19 -1.54
N SER A 15 -8.53 -12.92 -1.56
CA SER A 15 -9.40 -13.12 -0.40
C SER A 15 -8.67 -13.81 0.75
N ASP A 16 -7.87 -14.84 0.49
CA ASP A 16 -7.08 -15.52 1.53
C ASP A 16 -6.05 -14.57 2.17
N PHE A 17 -5.35 -13.78 1.35
CA PHE A 17 -4.40 -12.77 1.82
C PHE A 17 -5.09 -11.74 2.72
N LEU A 18 -6.21 -11.18 2.26
CA LEU A 18 -6.96 -10.13 2.94
C LEU A 18 -7.79 -10.63 4.15
N SER A 19 -8.00 -11.93 4.30
CA SER A 19 -8.71 -12.52 5.44
C SER A 19 -7.78 -13.14 6.48
N SER A 20 -6.48 -13.22 6.17
CA SER A 20 -5.47 -13.78 7.07
C SER A 20 -5.36 -12.98 8.37
N SER A 21 -5.29 -13.68 9.50
CA SER A 21 -5.04 -13.09 10.82
C SER A 21 -3.57 -13.13 11.23
N ALA A 22 -2.66 -13.53 10.32
CA ALA A 22 -1.25 -13.64 10.65
C ALA A 22 -0.57 -12.26 10.72
N ASP A 23 0.39 -12.10 11.63
CA ASP A 23 1.15 -10.86 11.79
C ASP A 23 2.00 -10.52 10.54
N ILE A 24 2.42 -11.55 9.81
CA ILE A 24 3.17 -11.44 8.56
C ILE A 24 2.52 -12.35 7.53
N VAL A 25 2.17 -11.79 6.38
CA VAL A 25 1.60 -12.53 5.24
C VAL A 25 2.46 -12.31 4.00
N ILE A 26 2.87 -13.39 3.35
CA ILE A 26 3.62 -13.35 2.10
C ILE A 26 2.69 -13.80 0.97
N TYR A 27 2.38 -12.88 0.06
CA TYR A 27 1.56 -13.16 -1.11
C TYR A 27 2.45 -13.42 -2.34
N GLY A 28 2.71 -14.70 -2.62
CA GLY A 28 3.44 -15.14 -3.83
C GLY A 28 2.53 -15.48 -5.02
N GLY A 29 3.10 -15.46 -6.22
CA GLY A 29 2.42 -15.88 -7.46
C GLY A 29 2.92 -15.14 -8.71
N ALA A 30 2.33 -15.47 -9.86
CA ALA A 30 2.69 -14.87 -11.15
C ALA A 30 2.27 -13.39 -11.28
N ALA A 31 2.78 -12.72 -12.31
CA ALA A 31 2.31 -11.39 -12.72
C ALA A 31 0.78 -11.39 -12.97
N GLY A 32 0.12 -10.26 -12.71
CA GLY A 32 -1.34 -10.15 -12.83
C GLY A 32 -2.15 -10.80 -11.71
N GLY A 33 -1.52 -11.43 -10.71
CA GLY A 33 -2.20 -12.12 -9.61
C GLY A 33 -2.82 -11.22 -8.52
N GLY A 34 -3.01 -9.91 -8.76
CA GLY A 34 -3.67 -8.99 -7.84
C GLY A 34 -2.90 -8.63 -6.55
N LYS A 35 -1.60 -8.95 -6.48
CA LYS A 35 -0.77 -8.79 -5.26
C LYS A 35 -0.67 -7.34 -4.79
N THR A 36 -0.27 -6.44 -5.69
CA THR A 36 -0.11 -5.01 -5.43
C THR A 36 -1.43 -4.39 -4.96
N TYR A 37 -2.53 -4.73 -5.63
CA TYR A 37 -3.87 -4.28 -5.25
C TYR A 37 -4.29 -4.82 -3.87
N GLY A 38 -3.97 -6.09 -3.59
CA GLY A 38 -4.18 -6.68 -2.26
C GLY A 38 -3.46 -5.91 -1.15
N LEU A 39 -2.19 -5.55 -1.35
CA LEU A 39 -1.43 -4.75 -0.39
C LEU A 39 -2.05 -3.35 -0.17
N LEU A 40 -2.53 -2.70 -1.24
CA LEU A 40 -3.21 -1.40 -1.14
C LEU A 40 -4.51 -1.50 -0.34
N LEU A 41 -5.32 -2.54 -0.58
CA LEU A 41 -6.54 -2.80 0.18
C LEU A 41 -6.25 -3.14 1.65
N GLU A 42 -5.13 -3.81 1.94
CA GLU A 42 -4.73 -4.10 3.33
C GLU A 42 -4.47 -2.80 4.11
N ALA A 43 -3.70 -1.88 3.54
CA ALA A 43 -3.47 -0.59 4.18
C ALA A 43 -4.75 0.22 4.35
N ALA A 44 -5.70 0.11 3.41
CA ALA A 44 -6.98 0.84 3.47
C ALA A 44 -7.80 0.51 4.73
N ARG A 45 -7.74 -0.73 5.25
CA ARG A 45 -8.56 -1.21 6.38
C ARG A 45 -8.50 -0.33 7.62
N ASN A 46 -7.33 0.21 7.92
CA ASN A 46 -7.06 0.93 9.15
C ASN A 46 -6.98 2.45 8.96
N THR A 47 -7.27 2.94 7.75
CA THR A 47 -7.18 4.38 7.42
C THR A 47 -8.22 5.23 8.13
N GLY A 48 -9.23 4.64 8.76
CA GLY A 48 -10.14 5.36 9.67
C GLY A 48 -9.50 5.78 11.00
N ASN A 49 -8.33 5.26 11.36
CA ASN A 49 -7.65 5.58 12.62
C ASN A 49 -6.63 6.74 12.43
N PRO A 50 -6.76 7.88 13.14
CA PRO A 50 -5.83 9.02 13.03
C PRO A 50 -4.37 8.68 13.30
N ASN A 51 -4.11 7.65 14.11
CA ASN A 51 -2.77 7.23 14.51
C ASN A 51 -2.19 6.14 13.59
N PHE A 52 -2.91 5.74 12.55
CA PHE A 52 -2.44 4.74 11.61
C PHE A 52 -1.46 5.31 10.59
N GLY A 53 -0.39 4.56 10.35
CA GLY A 53 0.61 4.83 9.34
C GLY A 53 0.98 3.54 8.61
N ALA A 54 1.05 3.60 7.28
CA ALA A 54 1.61 2.53 6.47
C ALA A 54 2.75 3.04 5.57
N VAL A 55 3.75 2.20 5.37
CA VAL A 55 4.83 2.45 4.43
C VAL A 55 4.91 1.29 3.46
N PHE A 56 4.82 1.61 2.18
CA PHE A 56 5.05 0.69 1.08
C PHE A 56 6.47 0.86 0.57
N PHE A 57 7.19 -0.24 0.51
CA PHE A 57 8.54 -0.31 -0.04
C PHE A 57 8.54 -1.01 -1.39
N ARG A 58 9.20 -0.38 -2.36
CA ARG A 58 9.75 -1.03 -3.55
C ARG A 58 11.26 -0.87 -3.54
N LYS A 59 11.96 -1.68 -4.33
CA LYS A 59 13.41 -1.58 -4.45
C LYS A 59 13.84 -0.19 -4.94
N ASN A 60 13.33 0.23 -6.11
CA ASN A 60 13.73 1.50 -6.74
C ASN A 60 12.63 2.56 -6.69
N SER A 61 13.02 3.83 -6.53
CA SER A 61 12.08 4.96 -6.50
C SER A 61 11.33 5.14 -7.83
N THR A 62 11.98 4.88 -8.96
CA THR A 62 11.36 4.95 -10.30
C THR A 62 10.24 3.92 -10.46
N GLN A 63 10.38 2.71 -9.91
CA GLN A 63 9.35 1.68 -9.98
C GLN A 63 8.08 2.03 -9.19
N ILE A 64 8.15 2.99 -8.27
CA ILE A 64 6.98 3.49 -7.55
C ILE A 64 6.11 4.31 -8.49
N THR A 65 6.72 5.20 -9.29
CA THR A 65 6.00 6.22 -10.09
C THR A 65 5.99 5.95 -11.59
N ASN A 66 6.59 4.85 -12.06
CA ASN A 66 6.45 4.43 -13.46
C ASN A 66 4.97 4.17 -13.78
N GLU A 67 4.62 4.32 -15.07
CA GLU A 67 3.28 4.03 -15.56
C GLU A 67 2.82 2.62 -15.15
N GLY A 68 1.65 2.54 -14.52
CA GLY A 68 1.11 1.28 -14.00
C GLY A 68 1.87 0.73 -12.79
N GLY A 69 2.73 1.54 -12.18
CA GLY A 69 3.45 1.25 -10.96
C GLY A 69 2.57 1.35 -9.72
N LEU A 70 3.23 1.27 -8.57
CA LEU A 70 2.55 1.22 -7.27
C LEU A 70 1.80 2.52 -6.93
N TRP A 71 2.38 3.68 -7.27
CA TRP A 71 1.73 4.98 -7.07
C TRP A 71 0.49 5.12 -7.97
N ASP A 72 0.62 4.82 -9.25
CA ASP A 72 -0.50 4.91 -10.20
C ASP A 72 -1.65 4.00 -9.78
N THR A 73 -1.34 2.74 -9.43
CA THR A 73 -2.35 1.78 -8.96
C THR A 73 -3.07 2.27 -7.68
N SER A 74 -2.37 3.01 -6.81
CA SER A 74 -2.98 3.55 -5.59
C SER A 74 -4.02 4.64 -5.83
N LEU A 75 -3.95 5.35 -6.97
CA LEU A 75 -4.92 6.36 -7.37
C LEU A 75 -6.30 5.74 -7.68
N ASP A 76 -6.35 4.45 -7.97
CA ASP A 76 -7.59 3.71 -8.21
C ASP A 76 -8.30 3.30 -6.90
N VAL A 77 -7.66 3.51 -5.74
CA VAL A 77 -8.17 3.05 -4.43
C VAL A 77 -8.38 4.21 -3.49
N TYR A 78 -7.30 4.91 -3.10
CA TYR A 78 -7.35 5.81 -1.96
C TYR A 78 -8.16 7.11 -2.17
N PRO A 79 -8.22 7.71 -3.37
CA PRO A 79 -9.11 8.85 -3.62
C PRO A 79 -10.59 8.55 -3.34
N TYR A 80 -11.06 7.32 -3.60
CA TYR A 80 -12.43 6.90 -3.26
C TYR A 80 -12.67 6.81 -1.75
N LEU A 81 -11.60 6.79 -0.94
CA LEU A 81 -11.65 6.86 0.52
C LEU A 81 -11.45 8.29 1.05
N GLY A 82 -11.48 9.29 0.16
CA GLY A 82 -11.27 10.70 0.48
C GLY A 82 -9.81 11.05 0.79
N ALA A 83 -8.86 10.18 0.46
CA ALA A 83 -7.46 10.44 0.70
C ALA A 83 -6.91 11.48 -0.29
N GLU A 84 -6.15 12.45 0.22
CA GLU A 84 -5.51 13.47 -0.60
C GLU A 84 -4.13 12.98 -1.07
N PRO A 85 -3.91 12.80 -2.38
CA PRO A 85 -2.60 12.46 -2.91
C PRO A 85 -1.66 13.66 -2.82
N ARG A 86 -0.43 13.45 -2.33
CA ARG A 86 0.63 14.45 -2.31
C ARG A 86 1.79 13.95 -3.16
N THR A 87 1.64 14.09 -4.47
CA THR A 87 2.53 13.50 -5.50
C THR A 87 4.01 13.82 -5.28
N THR A 88 4.39 15.04 -4.87
CA THR A 88 5.80 15.37 -4.60
C THR A 88 6.42 14.53 -3.47
N ARG A 89 5.60 14.05 -2.53
CA ARG A 89 6.04 13.23 -1.38
C ARG A 89 5.81 11.73 -1.58
N ASN A 90 5.09 11.34 -2.65
CA ASN A 90 4.57 10.00 -2.87
C ASN A 90 3.88 9.45 -1.61
N ASP A 91 2.92 10.20 -1.08
CA ASP A 91 2.10 9.76 0.06
C ASP A 91 0.67 10.30 -0.01
N TYR A 92 -0.18 9.75 0.84
CA TYR A 92 -1.57 10.15 1.03
C TYR A 92 -1.77 10.67 2.45
N LYS A 93 -2.71 11.60 2.61
CA LYS A 93 -3.30 11.95 3.89
C LYS A 93 -4.79 11.65 3.85
N PHE A 94 -5.26 10.80 4.75
CA PHE A 94 -6.68 10.46 4.85
C PHE A 94 -7.43 11.49 5.70
N PRO A 95 -8.76 11.61 5.55
CA PRO A 95 -9.58 12.53 6.34
C PRO A 95 -9.44 12.32 7.85
N SER A 96 -9.24 11.07 8.28
CA SER A 96 -8.96 10.70 9.67
C SER A 96 -7.66 11.29 10.22
N GLY A 97 -6.68 11.62 9.36
CA GLY A 97 -5.31 11.93 9.73
C GLY A 97 -4.30 10.80 9.46
N ALA A 98 -4.78 9.59 9.13
CA ALA A 98 -3.93 8.46 8.75
C ALA A 98 -3.05 8.80 7.54
N LYS A 99 -1.92 8.12 7.42
CA LYS A 99 -0.96 8.33 6.32
C LYS A 99 -0.54 7.02 5.69
N VAL A 100 -0.53 6.99 4.37
CA VAL A 100 0.06 5.90 3.58
C VAL A 100 1.14 6.50 2.70
N SER A 101 2.36 5.98 2.78
CA SER A 101 3.50 6.51 2.00
C SER A 101 4.20 5.44 1.19
N PHE A 102 4.79 5.86 0.08
CA PHE A 102 5.52 4.99 -0.84
C PHE A 102 6.98 5.42 -0.88
N LYS A 103 7.87 4.50 -0.55
CA LYS A 103 9.31 4.75 -0.40
C LYS A 103 10.11 3.65 -1.07
N HIS A 104 11.34 4.01 -1.43
CA HIS A 104 12.28 3.04 -1.95
C HIS A 104 13.13 2.49 -0.81
N LEU A 105 13.60 1.25 -0.95
CA LEU A 105 14.53 0.61 -0.04
C LEU A 105 15.40 -0.36 -0.84
N GLU A 106 16.53 0.14 -1.35
CA GLU A 106 17.39 -0.61 -2.28
C GLU A 106 18.62 -1.21 -1.59
N TYR A 107 19.20 -0.48 -0.64
CA TYR A 107 20.49 -0.82 -0.04
C TYR A 107 20.37 -1.07 1.46
N ASP A 108 21.18 -1.97 2.00
CA ASP A 108 21.22 -2.26 3.44
C ASP A 108 21.43 -0.99 4.29
N GLN A 109 22.22 -0.04 3.77
CA GLN A 109 22.44 1.24 4.43
C GLN A 109 21.16 2.08 4.55
N THR A 110 20.25 2.01 3.56
CA THR A 110 18.96 2.73 3.58
C THR A 110 17.97 2.13 4.58
N VAL A 111 18.19 0.89 5.06
CA VAL A 111 17.40 0.30 6.15
C VAL A 111 17.61 1.07 7.45
N LEU A 112 18.83 1.59 7.67
CA LEU A 112 19.16 2.33 8.89
C LEU A 112 18.46 3.69 8.97
N ASP A 113 18.04 4.26 7.84
CA ASP A 113 17.23 5.50 7.81
C ASP A 113 15.87 5.31 8.49
N TRP A 114 15.42 4.07 8.65
CA TRP A 114 14.16 3.70 9.29
C TRP A 114 14.34 3.30 10.75
N GLN A 115 15.56 3.27 11.28
CA GLN A 115 15.82 2.93 12.67
C GLN A 115 15.10 3.90 13.62
N GLY A 116 14.33 3.34 14.57
CA GLY A 116 13.53 4.13 15.52
C GLY A 116 12.17 4.58 14.97
N SER A 117 11.84 4.25 13.73
CA SER A 117 10.50 4.50 13.18
C SER A 117 9.45 3.62 13.86
N GLN A 118 8.28 4.19 14.12
CA GLN A 118 7.11 3.47 14.61
C GLN A 118 6.11 3.36 13.46
N ILE A 119 6.12 2.21 12.78
CA ILE A 119 5.30 1.98 11.59
C ILE A 119 4.34 0.82 11.88
N PRO A 120 3.03 1.11 12.03
CA PRO A 120 2.02 0.09 12.28
C PRO A 120 1.90 -0.97 11.18
N LEU A 121 2.07 -0.60 9.92
CA LEU A 121 2.02 -1.52 8.78
C LEU A 121 3.16 -1.27 7.80
N ILE A 122 3.95 -2.32 7.53
CA ILE A 122 5.00 -2.31 6.51
C ILE A 122 4.57 -3.23 5.37
N CYS A 123 4.49 -2.66 4.17
CA CYS A 123 4.16 -3.37 2.95
C CYS A 123 5.38 -3.43 2.04
N PHE A 124 5.75 -4.60 1.58
CA PHE A 124 6.76 -4.74 0.53
C PHE A 124 6.09 -5.21 -0.76
N ASP A 125 6.26 -4.46 -1.84
CA ASP A 125 5.77 -4.83 -3.16
C ASP A 125 6.94 -5.25 -4.04
N GLU A 126 6.74 -6.31 -4.85
CA GLU A 126 7.79 -6.92 -5.69
C GLU A 126 9.07 -7.29 -4.92
N LEU A 127 8.96 -8.17 -3.90
CA LEU A 127 10.08 -8.66 -3.07
C LEU A 127 11.09 -9.56 -3.83
N THR A 128 10.99 -9.68 -5.15
CA THR A 128 11.78 -10.60 -6.01
C THR A 128 12.91 -9.91 -6.73
#